data_AF-A0A095XR51-F1
#
_entry.id   AF-A0A095XR51-F1
#
_cell.length_a   1.000
_cell.length_b   1.000
_cell.length_c   1.000
_cell.angle_alpha   90.00
_cell.angle_beta   90.00
_cell.angle_gamma   90.00
#
_symmetry.space_group_name_H-M   'P 1'
#
loop_
_entity.id
_entity.type
_entity.pdbx_description
1 polymer ?
#
loop_
_entity_poly.entity_id
_entity_poly.type
_entity_poly.pdbx_seq_one_letter_code
_entity_poly.pdbx_strand_id
1 'polypeptide(L)'
;IGSTIPLATGTRDLAAGVQDSFDQATGTSFDSSSGTADPFAGLSAGLNDALNQASSNIEKVESRLDTLLNSADETAQSSADAVDQLRAMLDKQINGFKQTRDKLAQVLGPDGDDLLADLDTAIARQQSLSDRLGQISKDLRAGRSSDSNSKEAARKAIEEAAGAISAAHDSFSKNLQPQIDSLRSNLESAGENAAVFRSYMQAVKSDL
;
A
#
# COMPACT_ATOMS: atom_id res chain seq x y z
N ILE A 1 1.03 3.21 42.39
CA ILE A 1 1.86 2.75 41.24
C ILE A 1 0.92 2.49 40.07
N GLY A 2 0.77 3.48 39.20
CA GLY A 2 -0.22 3.49 38.12
C GLY A 2 0.25 2.65 36.94
N SER A 3 -0.62 1.79 36.46
CA SER A 3 -0.39 0.82 35.39
C SER A 3 -0.20 1.54 34.04
N THR A 4 1.01 1.56 33.49
CA THR A 4 1.37 2.11 32.17
C THR A 4 1.27 1.09 31.03
N ILE A 5 0.69 -0.08 31.31
CA ILE A 5 0.68 -1.25 30.41
C ILE A 5 -0.45 -1.26 29.34
N PRO A 6 -1.54 -0.46 29.38
CA PRO A 6 -2.59 -0.57 28.35
C PRO A 6 -2.15 -0.15 26.93
N LEU A 7 -1.35 0.91 26.81
CA LEU A 7 -1.05 1.54 25.50
C LEU A 7 0.13 0.88 24.76
N ALA A 8 1.15 0.44 25.50
CA ALA A 8 2.29 -0.28 24.93
C ALA A 8 1.91 -1.69 24.43
N THR A 9 0.80 -2.25 24.94
CA THR A 9 0.24 -3.53 24.49
C THR A 9 -0.55 -3.33 23.19
N GLY A 10 -1.43 -2.32 23.14
CA GLY A 10 -2.22 -2.01 21.93
C GLY A 10 -1.39 -1.58 20.71
N THR A 11 -0.21 -0.99 20.89
CA THR A 11 0.70 -0.64 19.78
C THR A 11 1.50 -1.84 19.26
N ARG A 12 1.78 -2.84 20.10
CA ARG A 12 2.42 -4.10 19.69
C ARG A 12 1.45 -5.01 18.95
N ASP A 13 0.20 -5.09 19.42
CA ASP A 13 -0.85 -5.87 18.75
C ASP A 13 -1.19 -5.29 17.38
N LEU A 14 -1.18 -3.95 17.24
CA LEU A 14 -1.38 -3.31 15.93
C LEU A 14 -0.18 -3.50 15.00
N ALA A 15 1.05 -3.38 15.51
CA ALA A 15 2.26 -3.60 14.71
C ALA A 15 2.41 -5.05 14.23
N ALA A 16 1.96 -6.01 15.03
CA ALA A 16 1.89 -7.42 14.66
C ALA A 16 0.77 -7.66 13.62
N GLY A 17 -0.43 -7.10 13.82
CA GLY A 17 -1.53 -7.24 12.88
C GLY A 17 -1.27 -6.58 11.52
N VAL A 18 -0.59 -5.44 11.50
CA VAL A 18 -0.17 -4.76 10.25
C VAL A 18 0.90 -5.56 9.52
N GLN A 19 1.83 -6.19 10.23
CA GLN A 19 2.85 -7.05 9.62
C GLN A 19 2.23 -8.30 8.98
N ASP A 20 1.32 -8.97 9.68
CA ASP A 20 0.66 -10.18 9.19
C ASP A 20 -0.25 -9.89 7.99
N SER A 21 -0.99 -8.78 8.00
CA SER A 21 -1.82 -8.36 6.86
C SER A 21 -0.99 -7.93 5.63
N PHE A 22 0.17 -7.29 5.85
CA PHE A 22 1.03 -6.83 4.76
C PHE A 22 1.83 -7.98 4.14
N ASP A 23 2.38 -8.88 4.96
CA ASP A 23 3.05 -10.10 4.49
C ASP A 23 2.06 -11.04 3.78
N GLN A 24 0.78 -11.05 4.19
CA GLN A 24 -0.27 -11.81 3.49
C GLN A 24 -0.69 -11.15 2.17
N ALA A 25 -0.81 -9.82 2.11
CA ALA A 25 -1.13 -9.07 0.90
C ALA A 25 0.00 -9.05 -0.14
N THR A 26 1.26 -9.10 0.31
CA THR A 26 2.44 -9.10 -0.57
C THR A 26 3.03 -10.50 -0.82
N GLY A 27 2.71 -11.48 0.04
CA GLY A 27 3.23 -12.85 0.02
C GLY A 27 2.30 -13.89 -0.62
N THR A 28 1.03 -13.56 -0.89
CA THR A 28 0.14 -14.45 -1.65
C THR A 28 0.42 -14.33 -3.16
N SER A 29 1.42 -15.11 -3.57
CA SER A 29 1.55 -15.74 -4.88
C SER A 29 1.79 -14.83 -6.09
N PHE A 30 3.04 -14.39 -6.23
CA PHE A 30 3.70 -14.23 -7.53
C PHE A 30 4.38 -15.55 -7.93
N ASP A 31 3.75 -16.70 -7.65
CA ASP A 31 4.32 -18.01 -7.97
C ASP A 31 4.04 -18.33 -9.44
N SER A 32 4.98 -17.93 -10.29
CA SER A 32 5.04 -18.22 -11.72
C SER A 32 5.20 -19.71 -12.04
N SER A 33 5.23 -20.61 -11.05
CA SER A 33 5.34 -22.07 -11.25
C SER A 33 4.01 -22.79 -11.46
N SER A 34 2.86 -22.15 -11.21
CA SER A 34 1.54 -22.74 -11.50
C SER A 34 1.17 -22.51 -12.97
N GLY A 35 1.68 -23.39 -13.83
CA GLY A 35 1.29 -23.43 -15.23
C GLY A 35 -0.24 -23.34 -15.36
N THR A 36 -0.71 -22.38 -16.14
CA THR A 36 -2.11 -22.04 -16.48
C THR A 36 -2.82 -20.96 -15.63
N ALA A 37 -2.21 -20.34 -14.61
CA ALA A 37 -2.83 -19.19 -13.92
C ALA A 37 -2.47 -17.84 -14.57
N ASP A 38 -3.48 -17.02 -14.87
CA ASP A 38 -3.34 -15.66 -15.42
C ASP A 38 -2.47 -14.78 -14.48
N PRO A 39 -1.24 -14.40 -14.88
CA PRO A 39 -0.35 -13.61 -14.04
C PRO A 39 -0.87 -12.20 -13.73
N PHE A 40 -1.87 -11.72 -14.49
CA PHE A 40 -2.44 -10.39 -14.32
C PHE A 40 -3.56 -10.34 -13.27
N ALA A 41 -4.23 -11.46 -13.00
CA ALA A 41 -5.34 -11.52 -12.03
C ALA A 41 -4.87 -11.35 -10.58
N GLY A 42 -3.74 -11.95 -10.21
CA GLY A 42 -3.12 -11.77 -8.88
C GLY A 42 -2.56 -10.36 -8.69
N LEU A 43 -2.07 -9.75 -9.78
CA LEU A 43 -1.50 -8.40 -9.80
C LEU A 43 -2.55 -7.31 -9.55
N SER A 44 -3.72 -7.41 -10.21
CA SER A 44 -4.77 -6.39 -10.07
C SER A 44 -5.41 -6.42 -8.67
N ALA A 45 -5.70 -7.60 -8.14
CA ALA A 45 -6.28 -7.75 -6.80
C ALA A 45 -5.28 -7.31 -5.71
N GLY A 46 -4.02 -7.77 -5.81
CA GLY A 46 -2.99 -7.42 -4.84
C GLY A 46 -2.66 -5.93 -4.81
N LEU A 47 -2.62 -5.27 -5.98
CA LEU A 47 -2.39 -3.82 -6.04
C LEU A 47 -3.57 -3.02 -5.46
N ASN A 48 -4.81 -3.40 -5.80
CA ASN A 48 -6.00 -2.77 -5.25
C ASN A 48 -6.04 -2.89 -3.72
N ASP A 49 -5.75 -4.07 -3.18
CA ASP A 49 -5.69 -4.29 -1.75
C ASP A 49 -4.57 -3.49 -1.09
N ALA A 50 -3.38 -3.44 -1.71
CA ALA A 50 -2.26 -2.64 -1.22
C ALA A 50 -2.61 -1.14 -1.15
N LEU A 51 -3.27 -0.60 -2.19
CA LEU A 51 -3.69 0.80 -2.24
C LEU A 51 -4.77 1.11 -1.19
N ASN A 52 -5.75 0.23 -1.01
CA ASN A 52 -6.79 0.38 0.01
C ASN A 52 -6.22 0.30 1.43
N GLN A 53 -5.32 -0.64 1.68
CA GLN A 53 -4.60 -0.74 2.95
C GLN A 53 -3.75 0.51 3.21
N ALA A 54 -3.13 1.07 2.17
CA ALA A 54 -2.34 2.29 2.27
C ALA A 54 -3.16 3.48 2.74
N SER A 55 -4.33 3.70 2.11
CA SER A 55 -5.27 4.75 2.52
C SER A 55 -5.73 4.55 3.96
N SER A 56 -6.17 3.34 4.32
CA SER A 56 -6.62 3.04 5.69
C SER A 56 -5.51 3.27 6.73
N ASN A 57 -4.26 2.97 6.41
CA ASN A 57 -3.14 3.20 7.31
C ASN A 57 -2.80 4.68 7.46
N ILE A 58 -2.90 5.49 6.40
CA ILE A 58 -2.72 6.94 6.49
C ILE A 58 -3.81 7.58 7.36
N GLU A 59 -5.08 7.16 7.22
CA GLU A 59 -6.19 7.61 8.08
C GLU A 59 -5.93 7.25 9.56
N LYS A 60 -5.40 6.04 9.83
CA LYS A 60 -5.01 5.64 11.19
C LYS A 60 -3.87 6.48 11.74
N VAL A 61 -2.87 6.82 10.91
CA VAL A 61 -1.77 7.71 11.28
C VAL A 61 -2.32 9.09 11.62
N GLU A 62 -3.25 9.61 10.83
CA GLU A 62 -3.92 10.90 11.07
C GLU A 62 -4.66 10.92 12.41
N SER A 63 -5.57 9.97 12.61
CA SER A 63 -6.40 9.91 13.82
C SER A 63 -5.55 9.78 15.09
N ARG A 64 -4.48 8.98 15.03
CA ARG A 64 -3.55 8.81 16.15
C ARG A 64 -2.72 10.05 16.40
N LEU A 65 -2.20 10.68 15.34
CA LEU A 65 -1.41 11.90 15.48
C LEU A 65 -2.28 13.03 16.05
N ASP A 66 -3.54 13.14 15.61
CA ASP A 66 -4.46 14.16 16.14
C ASP A 66 -4.79 13.91 17.63
N THR A 67 -5.04 12.65 18.00
CA THR A 67 -5.22 12.26 19.41
C THR A 67 -4.00 12.65 20.25
N LEU A 68 -2.80 12.34 19.76
CA LEU A 68 -1.53 12.62 20.45
C LEU A 68 -1.31 14.11 20.65
N LEU A 69 -1.55 14.91 19.59
CA LEU A 69 -1.32 16.35 19.60
C LEU A 69 -2.38 17.13 20.39
N ASN A 70 -3.54 16.52 20.64
CA ASN A 70 -4.64 17.14 21.40
C ASN A 70 -4.77 16.60 22.83
N SER A 71 -4.02 15.56 23.20
CA SER A 71 -4.02 15.01 24.56
C SER A 71 -3.29 15.94 25.53
N ALA A 72 -3.97 16.33 26.61
CA ALA A 72 -3.40 17.15 27.67
C ALA A 72 -2.58 16.36 28.71
N ASP A 73 -2.75 15.02 28.72
CA ASP A 73 -2.19 14.13 29.76
C ASP A 73 -0.90 13.42 29.35
N GLU A 74 -0.47 13.53 28.09
CA GLU A 74 0.76 12.89 27.62
C GLU A 74 2.02 13.72 27.89
N THR A 75 3.08 13.04 28.34
CA THR A 75 4.41 13.67 28.41
C THR A 75 5.00 13.77 27.02
N ALA A 76 5.81 14.81 26.78
CA ALA A 76 6.48 15.00 25.49
C ALA A 76 7.34 13.79 25.05
N GLN A 77 7.91 13.03 26.00
CA GLN A 77 8.63 11.79 25.70
C GLN A 77 7.69 10.67 25.22
N SER A 78 6.58 10.46 25.91
CA SER A 78 5.58 9.45 25.52
C SER A 78 4.99 9.75 24.15
N SER A 79 4.68 11.02 23.87
CA SER A 79 4.20 11.43 22.54
C SER A 79 5.29 11.24 21.47
N ALA A 80 6.55 11.55 21.77
CA ALA A 80 7.63 11.31 20.80
C ALA A 80 7.79 9.82 20.44
N ASP A 81 7.70 8.93 21.43
CA ASP A 81 7.78 7.49 21.20
C ASP A 81 6.60 6.97 20.35
N ALA A 82 5.39 7.48 20.59
CA ALA A 82 4.22 7.14 19.79
C ALA A 82 4.34 7.67 18.35
N VAL A 83 4.86 8.89 18.15
CA VAL A 83 5.15 9.41 16.79
C VAL A 83 6.18 8.56 16.05
N ASP A 84 7.23 8.09 16.72
CA ASP A 84 8.21 7.20 16.10
C ASP A 84 7.61 5.85 15.71
N GLN A 85 6.64 5.34 16.47
CA GLN A 85 5.89 4.14 16.08
C GLN A 85 5.04 4.37 14.83
N LEU A 86 4.36 5.52 14.74
CA LEU A 86 3.62 5.90 13.52
C LEU A 86 4.56 5.96 12.31
N ARG A 87 5.72 6.58 12.48
CA ARG A 87 6.75 6.66 11.45
C ARG A 87 7.23 5.28 11.01
N ALA A 88 7.54 4.39 11.95
CA ALA A 88 8.01 3.04 11.65
C ALA A 88 6.97 2.23 10.86
N MET A 89 5.67 2.39 11.17
CA MET A 89 4.59 1.77 10.39
C MET A 89 4.54 2.33 8.96
N LEU A 90 4.65 3.65 8.82
CA LEU A 90 4.68 4.30 7.51
C LEU A 90 5.90 3.88 6.68
N ASP A 91 7.08 3.77 7.28
CA ASP A 91 8.30 3.32 6.61
C ASP A 91 8.16 1.88 6.08
N LYS A 92 7.49 0.99 6.82
CA LYS A 92 7.17 -0.36 6.33
C LYS A 92 6.24 -0.32 5.12
N GLN A 93 5.18 0.51 5.16
CA GLN A 93 4.25 0.68 4.05
C GLN A 93 4.96 1.22 2.80
N ILE A 94 5.83 2.22 2.96
CA ILE A 94 6.66 2.78 1.87
C ILE A 94 7.49 1.67 1.21
N ASN A 95 8.08 0.78 2.01
CA ASN A 95 8.93 -0.28 1.48
C ASN A 95 8.16 -1.29 0.63
N GLY A 96 6.97 -1.74 1.03
CA GLY A 96 6.22 -2.63 0.15
C GLY A 96 5.56 -1.91 -1.02
N PHE A 97 5.25 -0.61 -0.93
CA PHE A 97 4.90 0.18 -2.12
C PHE A 97 6.01 0.18 -3.16
N LYS A 98 7.27 0.37 -2.73
CA LYS A 98 8.44 0.28 -3.61
C LYS A 98 8.56 -1.10 -4.25
N GLN A 99 8.42 -2.17 -3.46
CA GLN A 99 8.46 -3.54 -3.98
C GLN A 99 7.36 -3.82 -5.00
N THR A 100 6.13 -3.36 -4.74
CA THR A 100 5.01 -3.48 -5.68
C THR A 100 5.28 -2.68 -6.96
N ARG A 101 5.76 -1.44 -6.84
CA ARG A 101 6.15 -0.61 -7.99
C ARG A 101 7.26 -1.28 -8.82
N ASP A 102 8.29 -1.81 -8.18
CA ASP A 102 9.41 -2.50 -8.85
C ASP A 102 8.94 -3.75 -9.61
N LYS A 103 7.99 -4.52 -9.04
CA LYS A 103 7.38 -5.67 -9.71
C LYS A 103 6.52 -5.24 -10.90
N LEU A 104 5.71 -4.19 -10.74
CA LEU A 104 4.88 -3.63 -11.82
C LEU A 104 5.74 -3.15 -12.99
N ALA A 105 6.85 -2.47 -12.70
CA ALA A 105 7.79 -2.00 -13.72
C ALA A 105 8.41 -3.14 -14.54
N GLN A 106 8.59 -4.33 -13.95
CA GLN A 106 9.10 -5.50 -14.67
C GLN A 106 8.06 -6.14 -15.61
N VAL A 107 6.77 -5.91 -15.36
CA VAL A 107 5.67 -6.62 -16.04
C VAL A 107 4.95 -5.74 -17.06
N LEU A 108 4.72 -4.45 -16.75
CA LEU A 108 3.84 -3.60 -17.53
C LEU A 108 4.48 -3.00 -18.79
N GLY A 109 5.81 -2.94 -18.87
CA GLY A 109 6.48 -2.25 -19.99
C GLY A 109 6.01 -0.78 -20.12
N PRO A 110 6.06 -0.17 -21.32
CA PRO A 110 5.77 1.25 -21.52
C PRO A 110 4.31 1.65 -21.27
N ASP A 111 3.36 0.72 -21.34
CA ASP A 111 1.93 0.99 -21.09
C ASP A 111 1.62 1.21 -19.59
N GLY A 112 2.59 0.93 -18.71
CA GLY A 112 2.49 1.14 -17.26
C GLY A 112 3.05 2.45 -16.74
N ASP A 113 3.63 3.31 -17.59
CA ASP A 113 4.42 4.48 -17.16
C ASP A 113 3.62 5.47 -16.29
N ASP A 114 2.36 5.74 -16.64
CA ASP A 114 1.50 6.66 -15.88
C ASP A 114 1.22 6.14 -14.47
N LEU A 115 0.89 4.86 -14.32
CA LEU A 115 0.68 4.25 -13.01
C LEU A 115 1.97 4.24 -12.18
N LEU A 116 3.11 3.93 -12.81
CA LEU A 116 4.40 3.92 -12.12
C LEU A 116 4.77 5.33 -11.62
N ALA A 117 4.49 6.37 -12.41
CA ALA A 117 4.69 7.76 -12.01
C ALA A 117 3.77 8.19 -10.84
N ASP A 118 2.51 7.76 -10.85
CA ASP A 118 1.58 8.01 -9.75
C ASP A 118 2.01 7.28 -8.47
N LEU A 119 2.48 6.03 -8.58
CA LEU A 119 3.02 5.27 -7.46
C LEU A 119 4.30 5.91 -6.90
N ASP A 120 5.21 6.36 -7.76
CA ASP A 120 6.40 7.10 -7.33
C ASP A 120 6.05 8.41 -6.62
N THR A 121 5.02 9.11 -7.10
CA THR A 121 4.49 10.30 -6.44
C THR A 121 3.92 9.97 -5.05
N ALA A 122 3.14 8.90 -4.93
CA ALA A 122 2.62 8.44 -3.65
C ALA A 122 3.75 8.08 -2.67
N ILE A 123 4.75 7.31 -3.13
CA ILE A 123 5.93 6.94 -2.35
C ILE A 123 6.66 8.19 -1.84
N ALA A 124 6.89 9.18 -2.72
CA ALA A 124 7.59 10.42 -2.35
C ALA A 124 6.81 11.22 -1.29
N ARG A 125 5.48 11.30 -1.39
CA ARG A 125 4.64 11.98 -0.38
C ARG A 125 4.62 11.24 0.95
N GLN A 126 4.57 9.92 0.93
CA GLN A 126 4.70 9.12 2.15
C GLN A 126 6.08 9.29 2.81
N GLN A 127 7.16 9.37 2.03
CA GLN A 127 8.51 9.64 2.56
C GLN A 127 8.59 11.03 3.22
N SER A 128 8.03 12.05 2.59
CA SER A 128 7.93 13.39 3.17
C SER A 128 7.17 13.38 4.51
N LEU A 129 6.07 12.62 4.59
CA LEU A 129 5.34 12.42 5.83
C LEU A 129 6.18 11.71 6.90
N SER A 130 6.90 10.64 6.55
CA SER A 130 7.80 9.93 7.47
C SER A 130 8.88 10.85 8.05
N ASP A 131 9.53 11.64 7.20
CA ASP A 131 10.53 12.62 7.61
C ASP A 131 9.92 13.67 8.55
N ARG A 132 8.69 14.11 8.25
CA ARG A 132 7.96 15.08 9.07
C ARG A 132 7.63 14.52 10.45
N LEU A 133 7.14 13.29 10.54
CA LEU A 133 6.90 12.59 11.81
C LEU A 133 8.22 12.46 12.59
N GLY A 134 9.32 12.14 11.92
CA GLY A 134 10.64 12.07 12.54
C GLY A 134 11.17 13.42 13.08
N GLN A 135 10.75 14.55 12.51
CA GLN A 135 11.07 15.86 13.09
C GLN A 135 10.20 16.16 14.31
N ILE A 136 8.90 15.86 14.24
CA ILE A 136 7.97 16.04 15.37
C ILE A 136 8.47 15.26 16.60
N SER A 137 8.89 13.99 16.42
CA SER A 137 9.40 13.20 17.53
C SER A 137 10.68 13.79 18.13
N LYS A 138 11.58 14.36 17.31
CA LYS A 138 12.78 15.06 17.80
C LYS A 138 12.44 16.34 18.56
N ASP A 139 11.51 17.14 18.05
CA ASP A 139 11.10 18.39 18.68
C ASP A 139 10.43 18.15 20.04
N LEU A 140 9.55 17.15 20.11
CA LEU A 140 8.93 16.70 21.36
C LEU A 140 9.99 16.26 22.39
N ARG A 141 10.99 15.48 21.98
CA ARG A 141 12.09 15.08 22.89
C ARG A 141 12.96 16.24 23.34
N ALA A 142 13.12 17.26 22.49
CA ALA A 142 13.82 18.49 22.82
C ALA A 142 12.99 19.43 23.72
N GLY A 143 11.76 19.05 24.08
CA GLY A 143 10.86 19.88 24.87
C GLY A 143 10.30 21.07 24.11
N ARG A 144 10.39 21.08 22.76
CA ARG A 144 9.69 22.05 21.93
C ARG A 144 8.25 21.57 21.81
N SER A 145 7.32 22.35 22.38
CA SER A 145 5.90 22.10 22.23
C SER A 145 5.53 22.15 20.75
N SER A 146 4.67 21.25 20.29
CA SER A 146 4.04 21.36 18.98
C SER A 146 3.17 22.62 18.96
N ASP A 147 3.71 23.72 18.45
CA ASP A 147 2.94 24.93 18.17
C ASP A 147 1.96 24.68 17.02
N SER A 148 1.02 25.62 16.81
CA SER A 148 -0.01 25.48 15.78
C SER A 148 0.60 25.20 14.39
N ASN A 149 1.72 25.85 14.07
CA ASN A 149 2.41 25.71 12.79
C ASN A 149 2.97 24.28 12.58
N SER A 150 3.54 23.69 13.62
CA SER A 150 4.07 22.33 13.59
C SER A 150 2.97 21.30 13.37
N LYS A 151 1.83 21.47 14.05
CA LYS A 151 0.63 20.63 13.90
C LYS A 151 0.03 20.76 12.50
N GLU A 152 -0.13 21.99 12.02
CA GLU A 152 -0.77 22.28 10.74
C GLU A 152 0.02 21.73 9.57
N ALA A 153 1.34 21.88 9.59
CA ALA A 153 2.14 21.36 8.50
C ALA A 153 2.43 19.84 8.65
N ALA A 154 2.13 19.21 9.80
CA ALA A 154 2.00 17.75 9.90
C ALA A 154 0.70 17.26 9.24
N ARG A 155 -0.43 17.92 9.51
CA ARG A 155 -1.72 17.64 8.86
C ARG A 155 -1.63 17.79 7.34
N LYS A 156 -1.00 18.85 6.86
CA LYS A 156 -0.77 19.06 5.43
C LYS A 156 0.02 17.90 4.79
N ALA A 157 1.05 17.38 5.48
CA ALA A 157 1.84 16.26 4.96
C ALA A 157 1.01 14.96 4.87
N ILE A 158 0.06 14.77 5.80
CA ILE A 158 -0.89 13.65 5.78
C ILE A 158 -1.86 13.80 4.60
N GLU A 159 -2.47 14.98 4.44
CA GLU A 159 -3.39 15.26 3.33
C GLU A 159 -2.72 15.06 1.97
N GLU A 160 -1.48 15.55 1.81
CA GLU A 160 -0.71 15.36 0.58
C GLU A 160 -0.40 13.87 0.30
N ALA A 161 -0.11 13.07 1.33
CA ALA A 161 0.11 11.64 1.19
C ALA A 161 -1.18 10.88 0.84
N ALA A 162 -2.30 11.20 1.50
CA ALA A 162 -3.60 10.62 1.22
C ALA A 162 -4.07 10.93 -0.22
N GLY A 163 -3.92 12.19 -0.65
CA GLY A 163 -4.26 12.61 -2.01
C GLY A 163 -3.46 11.88 -3.09
N ALA A 164 -2.16 11.66 -2.86
CA ALA A 164 -1.31 10.94 -3.82
C ALA A 164 -1.65 9.44 -3.91
N ILE A 165 -1.98 8.78 -2.79
CA ILE A 165 -2.45 7.39 -2.80
C ILE A 165 -3.80 7.28 -3.53
N SER A 166 -4.71 8.23 -3.30
CA SER A 166 -5.99 8.28 -4.00
C SER A 166 -5.82 8.48 -5.51
N ALA A 167 -4.87 9.31 -5.94
CA ALA A 167 -4.56 9.51 -7.36
C ALA A 167 -4.04 8.22 -8.01
N ALA A 168 -3.11 7.51 -7.35
CA ALA A 168 -2.61 6.23 -7.82
C ALA A 168 -3.71 5.16 -7.93
N HIS A 169 -4.63 5.13 -6.95
CA HIS A 169 -5.80 4.25 -6.99
C HIS A 169 -6.74 4.57 -8.15
N ASP A 170 -7.04 5.84 -8.37
CA ASP A 170 -7.87 6.29 -9.49
C ASP A 170 -7.25 5.95 -10.85
N SER A 171 -5.95 6.16 -11.01
CA SER A 171 -5.21 5.85 -12.23
C SER A 171 -5.24 4.35 -12.52
N PHE A 172 -5.00 3.52 -11.51
CA PHE A 172 -5.12 2.07 -11.62
C PHE A 172 -6.54 1.64 -12.03
N SER A 173 -7.57 2.10 -11.31
CA SER A 173 -8.95 1.66 -11.53
C SER A 173 -9.55 2.16 -12.85
N LYS A 174 -9.24 3.39 -13.25
CA LYS A 174 -9.83 4.01 -14.45
C LYS A 174 -9.08 3.69 -15.74
N ASN A 175 -7.76 3.49 -15.68
CA ASN A 175 -6.93 3.32 -16.87
C ASN A 175 -6.42 1.89 -17.02
N LEU A 176 -5.75 1.35 -16.00
CA LEU A 176 -5.03 0.08 -16.14
C LEU A 176 -5.93 -1.15 -15.96
N GLN A 177 -6.83 -1.12 -14.99
CA GLN A 177 -7.74 -2.24 -14.71
C GLN A 177 -8.61 -2.63 -15.93
N PRO A 178 -9.24 -1.69 -16.67
CA PRO A 178 -9.99 -2.04 -17.88
C PRO A 178 -9.13 -2.68 -18.97
N GLN A 179 -7.86 -2.29 -19.09
CA GLN A 179 -6.92 -2.86 -20.07
C GLN A 179 -6.55 -4.30 -19.67
N ILE A 180 -6.28 -4.53 -18.38
CA ILE A 180 -6.04 -5.87 -17.83
C ILE A 180 -7.26 -6.78 -18.07
N ASP A 181 -8.47 -6.29 -17.80
CA ASP A 181 -9.70 -7.04 -18.01
C ASP A 181 -9.96 -7.36 -19.50
N SER A 182 -9.63 -6.44 -20.41
CA SER A 182 -9.70 -6.67 -21.85
C SER A 182 -8.70 -7.73 -22.32
N LEU A 183 -7.46 -7.68 -21.83
CA LEU A 183 -6.44 -8.69 -22.13
C LEU A 183 -6.86 -10.08 -21.64
N ARG A 184 -7.42 -10.18 -20.44
CA ARG A 184 -7.94 -11.44 -19.89
C ARG A 184 -9.04 -12.04 -20.77
N SER A 185 -10.03 -11.23 -21.15
CA SER A 185 -11.14 -11.67 -22.02
C SER A 185 -10.65 -12.17 -23.38
N ASN A 186 -9.66 -11.50 -23.97
CA ASN A 186 -9.03 -11.92 -25.22
C ASN A 186 -8.27 -13.26 -25.08
N LEU A 187 -7.56 -13.45 -23.96
CA LEU A 187 -6.84 -14.70 -23.67
C LEU A 187 -7.79 -15.89 -23.48
N GLU A 188 -8.88 -15.70 -22.74
CA GLU A 188 -9.93 -16.70 -22.55
C GLU A 188 -10.51 -17.14 -23.91
N SER A 189 -10.89 -16.16 -24.74
CA SER A 189 -11.41 -16.41 -26.09
C SER A 189 -10.41 -17.17 -26.98
N ALA A 190 -9.12 -16.84 -26.91
CA ALA A 190 -8.07 -17.55 -27.65
C ALA A 190 -7.90 -19.01 -27.15
N GLY A 191 -7.99 -19.23 -25.83
CA GLY A 191 -7.94 -20.55 -25.21
C GLY A 191 -9.10 -21.44 -25.63
N GLU A 192 -10.32 -20.90 -25.65
CA GLU A 192 -11.52 -21.59 -26.13
C GLU A 192 -11.38 -22.01 -27.60
N ASN A 193 -10.93 -21.09 -28.47
CA ASN A 193 -10.69 -21.37 -29.88
C ASN A 193 -9.65 -22.49 -30.09
N ALA A 194 -8.57 -22.49 -29.32
CA ALA A 194 -7.55 -23.53 -29.38
C ALA A 194 -8.04 -24.90 -28.87
N ALA A 195 -8.96 -24.94 -27.91
CA ALA A 195 -9.60 -26.17 -27.44
C ALA A 195 -10.56 -26.74 -28.50
N VAL A 196 -11.37 -25.89 -29.14
CA VAL A 196 -12.25 -26.26 -30.25
C VAL A 196 -11.43 -26.83 -31.41
N PHE A 197 -10.36 -26.16 -31.82
CA PHE A 197 -9.49 -26.64 -32.90
C PHE A 197 -8.84 -27.99 -32.60
N ARG A 198 -8.38 -28.22 -31.35
CA ARG A 198 -7.83 -29.51 -30.93
C ARG A 198 -8.87 -30.63 -30.98
N SER A 199 -10.11 -30.35 -30.56
CA SER A 199 -11.22 -31.30 -30.64
C SER A 199 -11.50 -31.70 -32.10
N TYR A 200 -11.55 -30.72 -33.01
CA TYR A 200 -11.68 -30.97 -34.46
C TYR A 200 -10.54 -31.84 -35.01
N MET A 201 -9.29 -31.55 -34.65
CA MET A 201 -8.13 -32.35 -35.08
C MET A 201 -8.16 -33.80 -34.55
N GLN A 202 -8.66 -34.02 -33.33
CA GLN A 202 -8.82 -35.38 -32.77
C GLN A 202 -9.93 -36.16 -33.48
N ALA A 203 -11.06 -35.51 -33.76
CA ALA A 203 -12.16 -36.10 -34.51
C ALA A 203 -11.71 -36.53 -35.92
N VAL A 204 -11.01 -35.67 -36.65
CA VAL A 204 -10.49 -35.98 -38.00
C VAL A 204 -9.49 -37.14 -37.97
N LYS A 205 -8.61 -37.21 -36.96
CA LYS A 205 -7.65 -38.32 -36.81
C LYS A 205 -8.28 -39.66 -36.45
N SER A 206 -9.50 -39.67 -35.93
CA SER A 206 -10.20 -40.90 -35.54
C SER A 206 -11.01 -41.50 -36.71
N ASP A 207 -11.19 -40.73 -37.79
CA ASP A 207 -11.97 -41.09 -38.99
C ASP A 207 -11.06 -41.51 -40.18
N LEU A 208 -9.74 -41.53 -39.96
CA LEU A 208 -8.67 -41.96 -40.88
C LEU A 208 -8.07 -43.30 -40.42
#